data_AF-A0A2M7FMF7-F1
#
_entry.id   AF-A0A2M7FMF7-F1
#
_cell.length_a   1.000
_cell.length_b   1.000
_cell.length_c   1.000
_cell.angle_alpha   90.00
_cell.angle_beta   90.00
_cell.angle_gamma   90.00
#
_symmetry.space_group_name_H-M   'P 1'
#
loop_
_entity.id
_entity.type
_entity.pdbx_description
1 polymer ?
#
loop_
_entity_poly.entity_id
_entity_poly.type
_entity_poly.pdbx_seq_one_letter_code
_entity_poly.pdbx_strand_id
1 'polypeptide(L)'
;MGWPAALVLLAWLYTQSSQVDTSLHVRTVGHFEQLRQQDARLNQYVLQARFNLLRNYDPLVTTQQRIIELLGALQADKPQYFSVGEMPVQREFMRYRALFESKFSLIEDFKSHNAVLRNSMQYFPMATQGLLADVAKSKLRVDLLHNLLESVLLFDAAPSAERRRHIEQVLQELIQSATGQAQELTMLARHVAIILDYQHEVDQLTKEITQSQSTEEADALFAAYGALYTQR
;
A
#
# COMPACT_ATOMS: atom_id res chain seq x y z
N MET A 1 19.22 -6.90 64.51
CA MET A 1 20.11 -7.20 63.37
C MET A 1 19.29 -7.37 62.08
N GLY A 2 18.74 -6.29 61.52
CA GLY A 2 17.86 -6.39 60.32
C GLY A 2 18.20 -5.45 59.16
N TRP A 3 18.91 -4.35 59.45
CA TRP A 3 19.29 -3.36 58.44
C TRP A 3 20.29 -3.84 57.36
N PRO A 4 21.29 -4.71 57.62
CA PRO A 4 22.18 -5.16 56.54
C PRO A 4 21.47 -6.09 55.55
N ALA A 5 20.55 -6.95 56.01
CA ALA A 5 19.74 -7.80 55.14
C ALA A 5 18.79 -6.97 54.25
N ALA A 6 18.22 -5.89 54.80
CA ALA A 6 17.40 -4.95 54.04
C ALA A 6 18.22 -4.21 52.97
N LEU A 7 19.45 -3.78 53.29
CA LEU A 7 20.33 -3.13 52.32
C LEU A 7 20.75 -4.06 51.17
N VAL A 8 21.05 -5.33 51.47
CA VAL A 8 21.36 -6.33 50.44
C VAL A 8 20.14 -6.61 49.56
N LEU A 9 18.94 -6.74 50.15
CA LEU A 9 17.71 -6.91 49.40
C LEU A 9 17.42 -5.70 48.49
N LEU A 10 17.59 -4.48 48.99
CA LEU A 10 17.41 -3.25 48.20
C LEU A 10 18.43 -3.12 47.07
N ALA A 11 19.70 -3.44 47.34
CA ALA A 11 20.73 -3.45 46.30
C ALA A 11 20.43 -4.50 45.22
N TRP A 12 19.99 -5.70 45.61
CA TRP A 12 19.58 -6.75 44.68
C TRP A 12 18.36 -6.32 43.84
N LEU A 13 17.31 -5.80 44.48
CA LEU A 13 16.12 -5.26 43.79
C LEU A 13 16.47 -4.11 42.85
N TYR A 14 17.39 -3.22 43.24
CA TYR A 14 17.86 -2.13 42.40
C TYR A 14 18.56 -2.66 41.15
N THR A 15 19.51 -3.60 41.30
CA THR A 15 20.19 -4.20 40.15
C THR A 15 19.23 -4.93 39.21
N GLN A 16 18.25 -5.64 39.76
CA GLN A 16 17.22 -6.32 38.98
C GLN A 16 16.33 -5.32 38.24
N SER A 17 15.94 -4.22 38.90
CA SER A 17 15.12 -3.15 38.33
C SER A 17 15.82 -2.44 37.16
N SER A 18 17.09 -2.05 37.34
CA SER A 18 17.87 -1.36 36.30
C SER A 18 18.12 -2.24 35.07
N GLN A 19 18.35 -3.55 35.26
CA GLN A 19 18.50 -4.49 34.14
C GLN A 19 17.20 -4.68 33.36
N VAL A 20 16.06 -4.76 34.05
CA VAL A 20 14.73 -4.86 33.42
C VAL A 20 14.43 -3.62 32.58
N ASP A 21 14.65 -2.41 33.11
CA ASP A 21 14.39 -1.16 32.39
C ASP A 21 15.29 -1.01 31.14
N THR A 22 16.57 -1.35 31.26
CA THR A 22 17.51 -1.35 30.11
C THR A 22 17.08 -2.35 29.04
N SER A 23 16.70 -3.56 29.43
CA SER A 23 16.25 -4.58 28.47
C SER A 23 14.96 -4.16 27.75
N LEU A 24 14.03 -3.53 28.48
CA LEU A 24 12.78 -3.00 27.94
C LEU A 24 13.06 -1.85 26.98
N HIS A 25 14.00 -0.96 27.29
CA HIS A 25 14.40 0.12 26.41
C HIS A 25 14.96 -0.40 25.08
N VAL A 26 15.92 -1.31 25.13
CA VAL A 26 16.51 -1.92 23.92
C VAL A 26 15.44 -2.60 23.05
N ARG A 27 14.48 -3.31 23.66
CA ARG A 27 13.35 -3.90 22.92
C ARG A 27 12.46 -2.84 22.28
N THR A 28 12.10 -1.78 22.99
CA THR A 28 11.31 -0.67 22.44
C THR A 28 11.98 0.01 21.26
N VAL A 29 13.28 0.30 21.36
CA VAL A 29 14.08 0.83 20.23
C VAL A 29 14.07 -0.16 19.06
N GLY A 30 14.22 -1.45 19.34
CA GLY A 30 14.12 -2.51 18.33
C GLY A 30 12.75 -2.58 17.63
N HIS A 31 11.66 -2.34 18.35
CA HIS A 31 10.31 -2.26 17.73
C HIS A 31 10.18 -1.06 16.80
N PHE A 32 10.74 0.11 17.14
CA PHE A 32 10.74 1.27 16.25
C PHE A 32 11.48 1.01 14.95
N GLU A 33 12.68 0.42 15.02
CA GLU A 33 13.43 0.03 13.82
C GLU A 33 12.66 -0.98 12.97
N GLN A 34 12.05 -1.99 13.59
CA GLN A 34 11.23 -2.96 12.87
C GLN A 34 10.01 -2.31 12.21
N LEU A 35 9.35 -1.34 12.85
CA LEU A 35 8.23 -0.60 12.28
C LEU A 35 8.65 0.17 11.02
N ARG A 36 9.78 0.90 11.07
CA ARG A 36 10.35 1.57 9.89
C ARG A 36 10.66 0.60 8.76
N GLN A 37 11.25 -0.54 9.08
CA GLN A 37 11.55 -1.58 8.08
C GLN A 37 10.30 -2.17 7.45
N GLN A 38 9.26 -2.46 8.25
CA GLN A 38 8.01 -2.98 7.71
C GLN A 38 7.28 -1.94 6.86
N ASP A 39 7.30 -0.67 7.24
CA ASP A 39 6.71 0.40 6.44
C ASP A 39 7.39 0.54 5.07
N ALA A 40 8.73 0.52 5.02
CA ALA A 40 9.47 0.51 3.77
C ALA A 40 9.15 -0.73 2.91
N ARG A 41 9.04 -1.91 3.52
CA ARG A 41 8.63 -3.15 2.82
C ARG A 41 7.21 -3.04 2.27
N LEU A 42 6.30 -2.45 3.03
CA LEU A 42 4.92 -2.25 2.61
C LEU A 42 4.87 -1.36 1.35
N ASN A 43 5.61 -0.25 1.35
CA ASN A 43 5.76 0.62 0.18
C ASN A 43 6.35 -0.13 -1.02
N GLN A 44 7.39 -0.93 -0.80
CA GLN A 44 8.00 -1.75 -1.84
C GLN A 44 6.99 -2.74 -2.44
N TYR A 45 6.20 -3.43 -1.61
CA TYR A 45 5.21 -4.39 -2.09
C TYR A 45 4.08 -3.73 -2.86
N VAL A 46 3.65 -2.52 -2.48
CA VAL A 46 2.67 -1.75 -3.25
C VAL A 46 3.21 -1.42 -4.65
N LEU A 47 4.46 -0.94 -4.73
CA LEU A 47 5.12 -0.69 -6.02
C LEU A 47 5.26 -1.97 -6.85
N GLN A 48 5.68 -3.08 -6.24
CA GLN A 48 5.78 -4.36 -6.94
C GLN A 48 4.41 -4.85 -7.44
N ALA A 49 3.36 -4.71 -6.63
CA ALA A 49 2.01 -5.09 -7.03
C ALA A 49 1.47 -4.25 -8.18
N ARG A 50 1.76 -2.94 -8.18
CA ARG A 50 1.37 -1.99 -9.24
C ARG A 50 1.92 -2.41 -10.61
N PHE A 51 3.14 -2.92 -10.63
CA PHE A 51 3.82 -3.36 -11.85
C PHE A 51 3.71 -4.88 -12.08
N ASN A 52 2.72 -5.55 -11.46
CA ASN A 52 2.46 -6.98 -11.61
C ASN A 52 3.66 -7.89 -11.28
N LEU A 53 4.57 -7.43 -10.42
CA LEU A 53 5.74 -8.19 -9.95
C LEU A 53 5.38 -9.11 -8.77
N LEU A 54 4.19 -8.94 -8.18
CA LEU A 54 3.65 -9.86 -7.18
C LEU A 54 2.58 -10.77 -7.78
N ARG A 55 2.64 -12.06 -7.41
CA ARG A 55 1.62 -13.04 -7.79
C ARG A 55 0.29 -12.77 -7.10
N ASN A 56 0.34 -12.44 -5.81
CA ASN A 56 -0.80 -12.17 -4.95
C ASN A 56 -0.47 -11.06 -3.93
N TYR A 57 -1.46 -10.68 -3.12
CA TYR A 57 -1.33 -9.61 -2.13
C TYR A 57 -0.91 -10.09 -0.74
N ASP A 58 -0.58 -11.38 -0.55
CA ASP A 58 -0.21 -11.93 0.76
C ASP A 58 0.98 -11.21 1.42
N PRO A 59 2.01 -10.75 0.67
CA PRO A 59 3.08 -9.96 1.26
C PRO A 59 2.62 -8.64 1.88
N LEU A 60 1.59 -7.99 1.32
CA LEU A 60 0.99 -6.78 1.89
C LEU A 60 0.29 -7.11 3.21
N VAL A 61 -0.59 -8.11 3.19
CA VAL A 61 -1.39 -8.52 4.36
C VAL A 61 -0.50 -8.93 5.52
N THR A 62 0.52 -9.75 5.26
CA THR A 62 1.46 -10.19 6.30
C THR A 62 2.29 -9.04 6.87
N THR A 63 2.68 -8.07 6.03
CA THR A 63 3.41 -6.87 6.49
C THR A 63 2.52 -5.96 7.35
N GLN A 64 1.24 -5.77 6.98
CA GLN A 64 0.26 -5.02 7.78
C GLN A 64 0.06 -5.67 9.15
N GLN A 65 -0.13 -6.99 9.18
CA GLN A 65 -0.26 -7.76 10.42
C GLN A 65 0.97 -7.59 11.31
N ARG A 66 2.17 -7.61 10.73
CA ARG A 66 3.41 -7.42 11.49
C ARG A 66 3.52 -6.02 12.10
N ILE A 67 3.06 -4.99 11.41
CA ILE A 67 3.00 -3.61 11.94
C ILE A 67 2.02 -3.55 13.12
N ILE A 68 0.84 -4.15 12.99
CA ILE A 68 -0.18 -4.21 14.06
C ILE A 68 0.40 -4.90 15.31
N GLU A 69 1.10 -6.03 15.13
CA GLU A 69 1.77 -6.74 16.21
C GLU A 69 2.82 -5.88 16.92
N LEU A 70 3.64 -5.14 16.18
CA LEU A 70 4.68 -4.28 16.74
C LEU A 70 4.10 -3.09 17.50
N LEU A 71 3.05 -2.45 16.98
CA LEU A 71 2.32 -1.40 17.70
C LEU A 71 1.68 -1.94 18.99
N GLY A 72 1.10 -3.13 18.94
CA GLY A 72 0.57 -3.82 20.12
C GLY A 72 1.65 -4.19 21.14
N ALA A 73 2.83 -4.62 20.68
CA ALA A 73 3.96 -4.94 21.53
C ALA A 73 4.51 -3.70 22.26
N LEU A 74 4.57 -2.54 21.59
CA LEU A 74 4.89 -1.26 22.24
C LEU A 74 3.90 -0.96 23.38
N GLN A 75 2.59 -1.06 23.10
CA GLN A 75 1.55 -0.85 24.10
C GLN A 75 1.63 -1.83 25.28
N ALA A 76 1.93 -3.09 25.02
CA ALA A 76 2.07 -4.12 26.06
C ALA A 76 3.33 -3.93 26.92
N ASP A 77 4.46 -3.58 26.30
CA ASP A 77 5.74 -3.43 27.00
C ASP A 77 5.78 -2.18 27.90
N LYS A 78 5.17 -1.06 27.46
CA LYS A 78 5.12 0.21 28.22
C LYS A 78 3.77 0.91 28.07
N PRO A 79 2.71 0.40 28.69
CA PRO A 79 1.35 0.95 28.57
C PRO A 79 1.27 2.40 29.02
N GLN A 80 2.11 2.83 29.98
CA GLN A 80 2.17 4.21 30.42
C GLN A 80 2.58 5.19 29.31
N TYR A 81 3.34 4.78 28.29
CA TYR A 81 3.80 5.65 27.21
C TYR A 81 3.07 5.43 25.90
N PHE A 82 2.59 4.21 25.66
CA PHE A 82 2.00 3.78 24.40
C PHE A 82 0.51 3.42 24.55
N SER A 83 -0.20 4.19 25.36
CA SER A 83 -1.67 4.16 25.46
C SER A 83 -2.23 5.57 25.32
N VAL A 84 -3.55 5.69 25.19
CA VAL A 84 -4.22 6.99 25.15
C VAL A 84 -3.89 7.80 26.40
N GLY A 85 -3.52 9.07 26.20
CA GLY A 85 -3.28 10.02 27.27
C GLY A 85 -2.70 11.35 26.76
N GLU A 86 -2.28 12.20 27.69
CA GLU A 86 -1.89 13.59 27.43
C GLU A 86 -0.38 13.82 27.37
N MET A 87 0.45 12.81 27.63
CA MET A 87 1.91 12.97 27.47
C MET A 87 2.27 13.13 25.99
N PRO A 88 3.32 13.90 25.64
CA PRO A 88 3.77 14.04 24.26
C PRO A 88 3.94 12.68 23.54
N VAL A 89 4.62 11.72 24.17
CA VAL A 89 4.81 10.37 23.61
C VAL A 89 3.50 9.63 23.33
N GLN A 90 2.48 9.82 24.17
CA GLN A 90 1.17 9.18 24.00
C GLN A 90 0.43 9.78 22.80
N ARG A 91 0.47 11.10 22.65
CA ARG A 91 -0.10 11.78 21.49
C ARG A 91 0.58 11.37 20.19
N GLU A 92 1.91 11.37 20.15
CA GLU A 92 2.66 10.94 18.96
C GLU A 92 2.39 9.45 18.65
N PHE A 93 2.27 8.59 19.66
CA PHE A 93 1.92 7.18 19.45
C PHE A 93 0.55 7.00 18.82
N MET A 94 -0.45 7.74 19.31
CA MET A 94 -1.81 7.69 18.74
C MET A 94 -1.86 8.24 17.32
N ARG A 95 -1.11 9.31 17.01
CA ARG A 95 -0.96 9.82 15.64
C ARG A 95 -0.32 8.79 14.71
N TYR A 96 0.78 8.19 15.16
CA TYR A 96 1.50 7.17 14.39
C TYR A 96 0.63 5.94 14.11
N ARG A 97 -0.16 5.50 15.10
CA ARG A 97 -1.13 4.42 14.92
C ARG A 97 -2.24 4.80 13.93
N ALA A 98 -2.82 5.99 14.06
CA ALA A 98 -3.87 6.47 13.14
C ALA A 98 -3.36 6.60 11.71
N LEU A 99 -2.08 6.99 11.52
CA LEU A 99 -1.44 7.03 10.22
C LEU A 99 -1.42 5.64 9.56
N PHE A 100 -1.06 4.59 10.30
CA PHE A 100 -1.11 3.23 9.75
C PHE A 100 -2.52 2.74 9.50
N GLU A 101 -3.49 3.05 10.36
CA GLU A 101 -4.90 2.71 10.12
C GLU A 101 -5.41 3.34 8.81
N SER A 102 -5.09 4.62 8.56
CA SER A 102 -5.39 5.29 7.30
C SER A 102 -4.65 4.65 6.12
N LYS A 103 -3.34 4.38 6.27
CA LYS A 103 -2.52 3.73 5.24
C LYS A 103 -3.04 2.34 4.86
N PHE A 104 -3.53 1.58 5.83
CA PHE A 104 -4.12 0.26 5.60
C PHE A 104 -5.42 0.34 4.82
N SER A 105 -6.27 1.35 5.09
CA SER A 105 -7.46 1.59 4.28
C SER A 105 -7.09 1.88 2.82
N LEU A 106 -6.11 2.75 2.59
CA LEU A 106 -5.62 3.05 1.23
C LEU A 106 -5.08 1.80 0.52
N ILE A 107 -4.42 0.90 1.25
CA ILE A 107 -3.91 -0.36 0.69
C ILE A 107 -5.05 -1.31 0.32
N GLU A 108 -6.14 -1.37 1.10
CA GLU A 108 -7.31 -2.16 0.72
C GLU A 108 -7.98 -1.63 -0.54
N ASP A 109 -8.13 -0.31 -0.64
CA ASP A 109 -8.62 0.33 -1.86
C ASP A 109 -7.69 0.03 -3.03
N PHE A 110 -6.37 0.19 -2.85
CA PHE A 110 -5.37 -0.13 -3.88
C PHE A 110 -5.49 -1.58 -4.36
N LYS A 111 -5.59 -2.56 -3.45
CA LYS A 111 -5.71 -3.99 -3.81
C LYS A 111 -6.93 -4.24 -4.69
N SER A 112 -8.07 -3.63 -4.33
CA SER A 112 -9.32 -3.74 -5.08
C SER A 112 -9.19 -3.13 -6.48
N HIS A 113 -8.78 -1.87 -6.57
CA HIS A 113 -8.66 -1.15 -7.85
C HIS A 113 -7.59 -1.78 -8.75
N ASN A 114 -6.43 -2.14 -8.19
CA ASN A 114 -5.36 -2.79 -8.94
C ASN A 114 -5.75 -4.19 -9.44
N ALA A 115 -6.59 -4.93 -8.69
CA ALA A 115 -7.11 -6.21 -9.17
C ALA A 115 -8.07 -6.03 -10.37
N VAL A 116 -8.95 -5.03 -10.31
CA VAL A 116 -9.86 -4.70 -11.41
C VAL A 116 -9.08 -4.29 -12.67
N LEU A 117 -8.08 -3.40 -12.50
CA LEU A 117 -7.19 -2.98 -13.57
C LEU A 117 -6.45 -4.17 -14.18
N ARG A 118 -5.80 -4.99 -13.35
CA ARG A 118 -5.04 -6.17 -13.79
C ARG A 118 -5.91 -7.16 -14.57
N ASN A 119 -7.13 -7.42 -14.10
CA ASN A 119 -8.05 -8.32 -14.76
C ASN A 119 -8.47 -7.79 -16.14
N SER A 120 -8.78 -6.50 -16.24
CA SER A 120 -9.14 -5.88 -17.52
C SER A 120 -7.97 -5.83 -18.50
N MET A 121 -6.77 -5.50 -18.03
CA MET A 121 -5.54 -5.53 -18.83
C MET A 121 -5.19 -6.94 -19.33
N GLN A 122 -5.43 -7.97 -18.52
CA GLN A 122 -5.23 -9.36 -18.95
C GLN A 122 -6.28 -9.79 -19.99
N TYR A 123 -7.54 -9.41 -19.80
CA TYR A 123 -8.64 -9.77 -20.71
C TYR A 123 -8.52 -9.07 -22.08
N PHE A 124 -8.13 -7.81 -22.10
CA PHE A 124 -8.19 -6.95 -23.28
C PHE A 124 -7.49 -7.53 -24.53
N PRO A 125 -6.23 -8.02 -24.47
CA PRO A 125 -5.57 -8.61 -25.64
C PRO A 125 -6.31 -9.85 -26.17
N MET A 126 -6.83 -10.70 -25.28
CA MET A 126 -7.58 -11.91 -25.67
C MET A 126 -8.89 -11.55 -26.36
N ALA A 127 -9.60 -10.55 -25.85
CA ALA A 127 -10.84 -10.05 -26.46
C ALA A 127 -10.58 -9.43 -27.84
N THR A 128 -9.53 -8.61 -27.98
CA THR A 128 -9.14 -8.04 -29.27
C THR A 128 -8.74 -9.13 -30.27
N GLN A 129 -8.01 -10.18 -29.85
CA GLN A 129 -7.68 -11.31 -30.72
C GLN A 129 -8.91 -12.11 -31.15
N GLY A 130 -9.83 -12.40 -30.21
CA GLY A 130 -11.09 -13.09 -30.50
C GLY A 130 -11.94 -12.32 -31.52
N LEU A 131 -11.97 -11.00 -31.38
CA LEU A 131 -12.52 -10.14 -32.41
C LEU A 131 -11.73 -10.33 -33.72
N LEU A 132 -10.42 -10.11 -33.77
CA LEU A 132 -9.62 -10.18 -35.00
C LEU A 132 -9.74 -11.51 -35.78
N ALA A 133 -10.05 -12.63 -35.11
CA ALA A 133 -10.19 -13.95 -35.72
C ALA A 133 -11.44 -14.15 -36.60
N ASP A 134 -12.43 -13.23 -36.57
CA ASP A 134 -13.63 -13.35 -37.40
C ASP A 134 -13.36 -12.95 -38.87
N VAL A 135 -13.74 -13.85 -39.78
CA VAL A 135 -13.51 -13.79 -41.23
C VAL A 135 -14.37 -12.72 -41.93
N ALA A 136 -15.45 -12.23 -41.31
CA ALA A 136 -16.39 -11.27 -41.92
C ALA A 136 -15.99 -9.78 -41.80
N LYS A 137 -14.71 -9.45 -41.59
CA LYS A 137 -14.28 -8.11 -41.19
C LYS A 137 -13.79 -7.23 -42.35
N SER A 138 -14.18 -5.95 -42.30
CA SER A 138 -13.59 -4.92 -43.17
C SER A 138 -12.16 -4.62 -42.75
N LYS A 139 -11.31 -4.23 -43.72
CA LYS A 139 -9.93 -3.79 -43.47
C LYS A 139 -9.87 -2.68 -42.39
N LEU A 140 -10.79 -1.71 -42.48
CA LEU A 140 -10.91 -0.62 -41.50
C LEU A 140 -11.08 -1.14 -40.07
N ARG A 141 -11.92 -2.15 -39.85
CA ARG A 141 -12.16 -2.70 -38.51
C ARG A 141 -10.92 -3.39 -37.94
N VAL A 142 -10.15 -4.07 -38.80
CA VAL A 142 -8.89 -4.70 -38.42
C VAL A 142 -7.86 -3.64 -38.03
N ASP A 143 -7.74 -2.58 -38.83
CA ASP A 143 -6.80 -1.47 -38.57
C ASP A 143 -7.16 -0.75 -37.25
N LEU A 144 -8.44 -0.49 -36.98
CA LEU A 144 -8.91 0.12 -35.73
C LEU A 144 -8.65 -0.76 -34.51
N LEU A 145 -8.82 -2.09 -34.62
CA LEU A 145 -8.54 -3.02 -33.51
C LEU A 145 -7.04 -3.07 -33.18
N HIS A 146 -6.17 -3.07 -34.20
CA HIS A 146 -4.72 -3.00 -33.98
C HIS A 146 -4.31 -1.67 -33.36
N ASN A 147 -4.84 -0.55 -33.86
CA ASN A 147 -4.58 0.77 -33.30
C ASN A 147 -5.05 0.87 -31.84
N LEU A 148 -6.24 0.34 -31.52
CA LEU A 148 -6.75 0.30 -30.15
C LEU A 148 -5.83 -0.51 -29.23
N LEU A 149 -5.39 -1.69 -29.67
CA LEU A 149 -4.46 -2.53 -28.91
C LEU A 149 -3.15 -1.80 -28.62
N GLU A 150 -2.52 -1.22 -29.64
CA GLU A 150 -1.29 -0.45 -29.50
C GLU A 150 -1.49 0.74 -28.56
N SER A 151 -2.56 1.51 -28.77
CA SER A 151 -2.83 2.73 -28.00
C SER A 151 -3.03 2.44 -26.52
N VAL A 152 -3.78 1.38 -26.18
CA VAL A 152 -3.99 0.95 -24.78
C VAL A 152 -2.70 0.45 -24.15
N LEU A 153 -1.87 -0.33 -24.86
CA LEU A 153 -0.57 -0.79 -24.33
C LEU A 153 0.40 0.39 -24.09
N LEU A 154 0.42 1.37 -25.00
CA LEU A 154 1.21 2.59 -24.82
C LEU A 154 0.69 3.47 -23.68
N PHE A 155 -0.63 3.51 -23.47
CA PHE A 155 -1.24 4.21 -22.34
C PHE A 155 -0.90 3.55 -21.01
N ASP A 156 -0.90 2.21 -20.93
CA ASP A 156 -0.49 1.50 -19.71
C ASP A 156 0.95 1.83 -19.32
N ALA A 157 1.86 1.86 -20.31
CA ALA A 157 3.27 2.20 -20.08
C ALA A 157 3.49 3.68 -19.73
N ALA A 158 2.73 4.60 -20.34
CA ALA A 158 2.88 6.04 -20.16
C ALA A 158 1.53 6.78 -20.30
N PRO A 159 0.74 6.85 -19.22
CA PRO A 159 -0.57 7.50 -19.23
C PRO A 159 -0.48 8.99 -19.58
N SER A 160 -1.40 9.46 -20.42
CA SER A 160 -1.57 10.90 -20.69
C SER A 160 -2.98 11.20 -21.15
N ALA A 161 -3.43 12.45 -20.94
CA ALA A 161 -4.72 12.92 -21.41
C ALA A 161 -4.86 12.89 -22.95
N GLU A 162 -3.75 13.00 -23.68
CA GLU A 162 -3.74 12.87 -25.14
C GLU A 162 -3.99 11.42 -25.57
N ARG A 163 -3.26 10.46 -24.98
CA ARG A 163 -3.46 9.03 -25.26
C ARG A 163 -4.86 8.57 -24.88
N ARG A 164 -5.38 9.02 -23.74
CA ARG A 164 -6.76 8.73 -23.31
C ARG A 164 -7.78 9.16 -24.36
N ARG A 165 -7.69 10.41 -24.81
CA ARG A 165 -8.59 10.95 -25.86
C ARG A 165 -8.47 10.18 -27.17
N HIS A 166 -7.26 9.82 -27.58
CA HIS A 166 -7.04 9.01 -28.78
C HIS A 166 -7.69 7.61 -28.67
N ILE A 167 -7.54 6.93 -27.52
CA ILE A 167 -8.19 5.64 -27.26
C ILE A 167 -9.71 5.77 -27.34
N GLU A 168 -10.28 6.80 -26.71
CA GLU A 168 -11.72 7.08 -26.73
C GLU A 168 -12.23 7.32 -28.16
N GLN A 169 -11.48 8.06 -28.99
CA GLN A 169 -11.80 8.29 -30.41
C GLN A 169 -11.76 7.00 -31.23
N VAL A 170 -10.68 6.21 -31.13
CA VAL A 170 -10.55 4.94 -31.84
C VAL A 170 -11.67 3.98 -31.45
N LEU A 171 -12.03 3.94 -30.16
CA LEU A 171 -13.12 3.11 -29.67
C LEU A 171 -14.47 3.55 -30.25
N GLN A 172 -14.72 4.86 -30.34
CA GLN A 172 -15.94 5.41 -30.94
C GLN A 172 -16.04 5.07 -32.43
N GLU A 173 -14.96 5.23 -33.20
CA GLU A 173 -14.88 4.85 -34.61
C GLU A 173 -15.09 3.35 -34.80
N LEU A 174 -14.50 2.53 -33.92
CA LEU A 174 -14.64 1.07 -33.96
C LEU A 174 -16.11 0.65 -33.78
N ILE A 175 -16.81 1.24 -32.80
CA ILE A 175 -18.24 0.98 -32.55
C ILE A 175 -19.09 1.42 -33.74
N GLN A 176 -18.81 2.58 -34.35
CA GLN A 176 -19.57 3.07 -35.51
C GLN A 176 -19.33 2.22 -36.78
N SER A 177 -18.14 1.65 -36.94
CA SER A 177 -17.80 0.77 -38.06
C SER A 177 -18.41 -0.65 -37.94
N ALA A 178 -19.05 -0.97 -36.82
CA ALA A 178 -19.50 -2.31 -36.50
C ALA A 178 -20.84 -2.64 -37.16
N THR A 179 -20.86 -3.76 -37.89
CA THR A 179 -22.06 -4.32 -38.55
C THR A 179 -22.48 -5.67 -37.94
N GLY A 180 -21.82 -6.09 -36.85
CA GLY A 180 -21.98 -7.35 -36.12
C GLY A 180 -21.07 -7.34 -34.88
N GLN A 181 -21.14 -8.37 -34.04
CA GLN A 181 -20.35 -8.48 -32.78
C GLN A 181 -20.59 -7.33 -31.79
N ALA A 182 -21.82 -6.79 -31.76
CA ALA A 182 -22.15 -5.63 -30.92
C ALA A 182 -21.91 -5.91 -29.44
N GLN A 183 -22.15 -7.15 -28.99
CA GLN A 183 -21.95 -7.54 -27.60
C GLN A 183 -20.45 -7.61 -27.24
N GLU A 184 -19.64 -8.24 -28.08
CA GLU A 184 -18.19 -8.37 -27.89
C GLU A 184 -17.51 -7.00 -27.92
N LEU A 185 -17.92 -6.12 -28.84
CA LEU A 185 -17.42 -4.75 -28.90
C LEU A 185 -17.86 -3.91 -27.70
N THR A 186 -19.09 -4.09 -27.21
CA THR A 186 -19.56 -3.43 -25.99
C THR A 186 -18.78 -3.90 -24.77
N MET A 187 -18.50 -5.21 -24.68
CA MET A 187 -17.67 -5.76 -23.61
C MET A 187 -16.23 -5.24 -23.68
N LEU A 188 -15.62 -5.23 -24.87
CA LEU A 188 -14.29 -4.65 -25.09
C LEU A 188 -14.27 -3.18 -24.66
N ALA A 189 -15.24 -2.39 -25.11
CA ALA A 189 -15.37 -0.98 -24.77
C ALA A 189 -15.47 -0.74 -23.27
N ARG A 190 -16.24 -1.57 -22.55
CA ARG A 190 -16.33 -1.52 -21.09
C ARG A 190 -14.98 -1.80 -20.43
N HIS A 191 -14.24 -2.81 -20.88
CA HIS A 191 -12.92 -3.10 -20.33
C HIS A 191 -11.89 -2.00 -20.64
N VAL A 192 -11.95 -1.39 -21.82
CA VAL A 192 -11.12 -0.22 -22.14
C VAL A 192 -11.44 0.96 -21.21
N ALA A 193 -12.72 1.25 -20.97
CA ALA A 193 -13.11 2.30 -20.02
C ALA A 193 -12.58 2.00 -18.60
N ILE A 194 -12.73 0.75 -18.13
CA ILE A 194 -12.17 0.31 -16.84
C ILE A 194 -10.65 0.55 -16.79
N ILE A 195 -9.91 0.20 -17.84
CA ILE A 195 -8.46 0.43 -17.90
C ILE A 195 -8.15 1.93 -17.76
N LEU A 196 -8.83 2.78 -18.54
CA LEU A 196 -8.58 4.22 -18.55
C LEU A 196 -8.86 4.88 -17.19
N ASP A 197 -9.90 4.44 -16.49
CA ASP A 197 -10.31 5.01 -15.20
C ASP A 197 -9.44 4.48 -14.06
N TYR A 198 -9.31 3.15 -13.94
CA TYR A 198 -8.59 2.53 -12.84
C TYR A 198 -7.07 2.73 -12.90
N GLN A 199 -6.47 2.97 -14.09
CA GLN A 199 -5.04 3.33 -14.17
C GLN A 199 -4.74 4.57 -13.33
N HIS A 200 -5.57 5.60 -13.47
CA HIS A 200 -5.38 6.87 -12.76
C HIS A 200 -5.56 6.70 -11.25
N GLU A 201 -6.63 6.03 -10.83
CA GLU A 201 -6.94 5.80 -9.41
C GLU A 201 -5.86 4.97 -8.73
N VAL A 202 -5.39 3.90 -9.39
CA VAL A 202 -4.32 3.04 -8.87
C VAL A 202 -2.99 3.80 -8.77
N ASP A 203 -2.66 4.66 -9.73
CA ASP A 203 -1.46 5.50 -9.69
C ASP A 203 -1.53 6.53 -8.54
N GLN A 204 -2.70 7.13 -8.31
CA GLN A 204 -2.93 8.03 -7.18
C GLN A 204 -2.78 7.31 -5.85
N LEU A 205 -3.44 6.17 -5.66
CA LEU A 205 -3.34 5.36 -4.44
C LEU A 205 -1.89 4.91 -4.19
N THR A 206 -1.18 4.48 -5.24
CA THR A 206 0.24 4.10 -5.14
C THR A 206 1.07 5.27 -4.62
N LYS A 207 0.83 6.48 -5.14
CA LYS A 207 1.53 7.69 -4.71
C LYS A 207 1.19 8.03 -3.26
N GLU A 208 -0.08 8.06 -2.88
CA GLU A 208 -0.52 8.40 -1.52
C GLU A 208 0.03 7.43 -0.47
N ILE A 209 0.05 6.13 -0.77
CA ILE A 209 0.60 5.12 0.14
C ILE A 209 2.11 5.27 0.30
N THR A 210 2.84 5.44 -0.82
CA THR A 210 4.31 5.48 -0.83
C THR A 210 4.90 6.80 -0.35
N GLN A 211 4.13 7.89 -0.43
CA GLN A 211 4.52 9.23 0.02
C GLN A 211 3.91 9.59 1.38
N SER A 212 3.34 8.63 2.11
CA SER A 212 2.80 8.90 3.45
C SER A 212 3.90 9.40 4.39
N GLN A 213 3.57 10.35 5.29
CA GLN A 213 4.47 10.96 6.29
C GLN A 213 4.88 10.00 7.43
N SER A 214 4.83 8.70 7.17
CA SER A 214 5.20 7.60 8.08
C SER A 214 6.58 7.75 8.71
N THR A 215 7.57 8.26 7.97
CA THR A 215 8.92 8.47 8.51
C THR A 215 8.98 9.65 9.48
N GLU A 216 8.33 10.76 9.14
CA GLU A 216 8.31 11.97 9.97
C GLU A 216 7.59 11.71 11.31
N GLU A 217 6.44 11.04 11.27
CA GLU A 217 5.67 10.66 12.47
C GLU A 217 6.42 9.60 13.31
N ALA A 218 7.16 8.68 12.67
CA ALA A 218 8.01 7.73 13.39
C ALA A 218 9.15 8.44 14.14
N ASP A 219 9.81 9.41 13.49
CA ASP A 219 10.90 10.19 14.08
C ASP A 219 10.38 11.07 15.23
N ALA A 220 9.20 11.68 15.09
CA ALA A 220 8.55 12.45 16.15
C ALA A 220 8.24 11.58 17.38
N LEU A 221 7.66 10.39 17.17
CA LEU A 221 7.40 9.42 18.24
C LEU A 221 8.70 8.94 18.91
N PHE A 222 9.73 8.63 18.12
CA PHE A 222 11.02 8.20 18.65
C PHE A 222 11.68 9.29 19.49
N ALA A 223 11.65 10.55 19.03
CA ALA A 223 12.16 11.70 19.78
C ALA A 223 11.39 11.92 21.10
N ALA A 224 10.06 11.82 21.07
CA ALA A 224 9.21 11.93 22.26
C ALA A 224 9.50 10.83 23.29
N TYR A 225 9.75 9.60 22.83
CA TYR A 225 10.18 8.50 23.69
C TYR A 225 11.60 8.73 24.25
N GLY A 226 12.54 9.16 23.41
CA GLY A 226 13.92 9.44 23.81
C GLY A 226 14.01 10.49 24.92
N ALA A 227 13.22 11.57 24.83
CA ALA A 227 13.17 12.62 25.85
C ALA A 227 12.82 12.10 27.26
N LEU A 228 11.99 11.07 27.36
CA LEU A 228 11.60 10.44 28.63
C LEU A 228 12.70 9.57 29.22
N TYR A 229 13.59 9.02 28.38
CA TYR A 229 14.68 8.16 28.81
C TYR A 229 15.94 8.96 29.17
N THR A 230 16.21 10.09 28.49
CA THR A 230 17.33 11.00 28.83
C THR A 230 17.08 11.86 30.07
N GLN A 231 15.83 11.98 30.53
CA GLN A 231 15.45 12.72 31.75
C GLN A 231 15.45 11.87 33.02
N ARG A 232 15.72 10.56 32.92
CA ARG A 232 15.88 9.64 34.05
C ARG A 232 17.35 9.40 34.35
#